data_AF-F0VGM9-F1
#
_entry.id   AF-F0VGM9-F1
#
_cell.length_a   1.000
_cell.length_b   1.000
_cell.length_c   1.000
_cell.angle_alpha   90.00
_cell.angle_beta   90.00
_cell.angle_gamma   90.00
#
_symmetry.space_group_name_H-M   'P 1'
#
loop_
_entity.id
_entity.type
_entity.pdbx_description
1 polymer ?
#
loop_
_entity_poly.entity_id
_entity_poly.type
_entity_poly.pdbx_seq_one_letter_code
_entity_poly.pdbx_strand_id
1 'polypeptide(L)'
;MPFSRICLQTADSMVVGALYRRIWRRYASVRRYTCHSDVSPRGRCGSTVQLLAQAADSPTAPLLALVDHNAVEPSEAALQENVVAMIDHHDVLPEARRSTVSAFAVDIPGPAVGSCCTLVSQLWQELSRITANLVEPPVALSCLLLGAVAVDTTACDTALFGIRWSSPDKEMQAALWGRAETFLGRNFSSPEAIVRAFGRIKFDIPRQLSLGLPALMRADYKSFVYSDVCGEDLKVGFGALTVPLSVILHVPGCRLRQREEAAGSTNLRGAFASAAATLIEEQNLGVVVGLSTYPRPADDGGGDVLERQMALIGKKALQYLIEGAIAYVTREVPSGVMVLKTVQDQQPTGCASSVLETLTDVFFVSQIPVKYSRKVLEPRFRQYFASLSRTHAP
;
A
#
# COMPACT_ATOMS: atom_id res chain seq x y z
N MET A 1 28.92 -5.56 -17.89
CA MET A 1 27.59 -5.35 -18.50
C MET A 1 27.24 -3.88 -18.34
N PRO A 2 26.89 -3.14 -19.39
CA PRO A 2 26.75 -1.70 -19.28
C PRO A 2 25.47 -1.38 -18.53
N PHE A 3 25.63 -0.62 -17.45
CA PHE A 3 24.58 -0.08 -16.60
C PHE A 3 23.55 0.66 -17.45
N SER A 4 22.28 0.29 -17.29
CA SER A 4 21.15 1.10 -17.73
C SER A 4 21.23 2.45 -17.05
N ARG A 5 21.73 3.44 -17.79
CA ARG A 5 21.59 4.86 -17.45
C ARG A 5 20.11 5.12 -17.19
N ILE A 6 19.83 5.79 -16.08
CA ILE A 6 18.60 6.52 -15.85
C ILE A 6 18.28 7.26 -17.16
N CYS A 7 17.12 6.97 -17.74
CA CYS A 7 16.69 7.60 -18.98
C CYS A 7 16.16 9.02 -18.68
N LEU A 8 17.04 9.87 -18.16
CA LEU A 8 17.00 11.32 -18.32
C LEU A 8 17.95 11.75 -19.46
N GLN A 9 18.39 10.82 -20.30
CA GLN A 9 19.14 11.17 -21.52
C GLN A 9 18.17 11.59 -22.62
N THR A 10 18.20 12.90 -22.88
CA THR A 10 17.41 13.72 -23.83
C THR A 10 16.18 14.44 -23.27
N ALA A 11 16.12 14.69 -21.96
CA ALA A 11 15.38 15.87 -21.50
C ALA A 11 16.26 17.11 -21.72
N ASP A 12 16.22 17.67 -22.93
CA ASP A 12 16.72 19.02 -23.19
C ASP A 12 16.27 19.96 -22.06
N SER A 13 17.03 21.02 -21.78
CA SER A 13 16.57 22.13 -20.91
C SER A 13 15.18 22.67 -21.35
N MET A 14 14.77 22.34 -22.57
CA MET A 14 13.42 22.52 -23.09
C MET A 14 12.32 21.72 -22.38
N VAL A 15 12.53 20.54 -21.80
CA VAL A 15 11.45 19.73 -21.16
C VAL A 15 11.11 20.26 -19.77
N VAL A 16 12.10 20.53 -18.93
CA VAL A 16 11.88 21.26 -17.66
C VAL A 16 11.37 22.68 -17.94
N GLY A 17 11.88 23.33 -19.00
CA GLY A 17 11.37 24.60 -19.48
C GLY A 17 9.96 24.52 -20.11
N ALA A 18 9.54 23.39 -20.67
CA ALA A 18 8.22 23.18 -21.26
C ALA A 18 7.20 22.83 -20.19
N LEU A 19 7.61 22.05 -19.18
CA LEU A 19 6.90 21.83 -17.94
C LEU A 19 6.59 23.17 -17.26
N TYR A 20 7.63 23.99 -17.06
CA TYR A 20 7.45 25.33 -16.49
C TYR A 20 6.61 26.23 -17.40
N ARG A 21 6.83 26.22 -18.72
CA ARG A 21 6.07 27.06 -19.67
C ARG A 21 4.61 26.65 -19.82
N ARG A 22 4.26 25.37 -19.75
CA ARG A 22 2.86 24.91 -19.88
C ARG A 22 2.10 25.07 -18.57
N ILE A 23 2.73 24.77 -17.42
CA ILE A 23 2.20 25.12 -16.09
C ILE A 23 2.02 26.64 -15.99
N TRP A 24 3.02 27.43 -16.37
CA TRP A 24 2.96 28.89 -16.35
C TRP A 24 1.93 29.46 -17.34
N ARG A 25 1.81 28.94 -18.56
CA ARG A 25 0.77 29.37 -19.52
C ARG A 25 -0.65 29.07 -19.01
N ARG A 26 -0.85 27.94 -18.32
CA ARG A 26 -2.15 27.58 -17.72
C ARG A 26 -2.42 28.42 -16.46
N TYR A 27 -1.41 28.66 -15.61
CA TYR A 27 -1.52 29.58 -14.47
C TYR A 27 -1.79 31.04 -14.89
N ALA A 28 -1.16 31.48 -15.99
CA ALA A 28 -1.35 32.81 -16.56
C ALA A 28 -2.72 32.98 -17.24
N SER A 29 -3.34 31.91 -17.74
CA SER A 29 -4.72 31.97 -18.24
C SER A 29 -5.75 32.04 -17.09
N VAL A 30 -5.48 31.37 -15.97
CA VAL A 30 -6.32 31.43 -14.76
C VAL A 30 -6.27 32.82 -14.12
N ARG A 31 -5.11 33.51 -14.13
CA ARG A 31 -4.97 34.89 -13.63
C ARG A 31 -5.68 35.97 -14.47
N ARG A 32 -6.17 35.65 -15.68
CA ARG A 32 -6.96 36.58 -16.50
C ARG A 32 -8.45 36.58 -16.16
N TYR A 33 -8.91 35.67 -15.29
CA TYR A 33 -10.24 35.78 -14.69
C TYR A 33 -10.15 36.60 -13.41
N THR A 34 -10.47 37.87 -13.57
CA THR A 34 -10.59 38.89 -12.53
C THR A 34 -11.48 38.46 -11.37
N CYS A 35 -11.11 38.93 -10.17
CA CYS A 35 -11.92 38.92 -8.96
C CYS A 35 -13.35 39.42 -9.25
N HIS A 36 -14.33 38.53 -9.15
CA HIS A 36 -15.66 38.90 -8.69
C HIS A 36 -15.83 38.34 -7.28
N SER A 37 -15.56 39.20 -6.31
CA SER A 37 -15.98 39.06 -4.93
C SER A 37 -17.49 39.20 -4.89
N ASP A 38 -18.19 38.08 -4.76
CA ASP A 38 -19.47 37.95 -4.05
C ASP A 38 -19.93 36.48 -4.08
N VAL A 39 -19.47 35.68 -3.11
CA VAL A 39 -20.10 34.37 -2.81
C VAL A 39 -20.17 34.19 -1.29
N SER A 40 -21.41 34.15 -0.80
CA SER A 40 -21.82 33.95 0.59
C SER A 40 -21.32 32.61 1.18
N PRO A 41 -20.96 32.55 2.48
CA PRO A 41 -20.23 31.41 3.07
C PRO A 41 -21.10 30.21 3.49
N ARG A 42 -22.30 30.01 2.93
CA ARG A 42 -23.20 28.90 3.32
C ARG A 42 -23.48 27.97 2.14
N GLY A 43 -22.59 27.00 1.95
CA GLY A 43 -22.77 25.95 0.94
C GLY A 43 -21.51 25.19 0.56
N ARG A 44 -20.68 24.75 1.52
CA ARG A 44 -19.45 23.99 1.24
C ARG A 44 -19.55 22.56 1.73
N CYS A 45 -20.32 21.74 1.02
CA CYS A 45 -20.12 20.29 1.03
C CYS A 45 -20.29 19.65 -0.38
N GLY A 46 -20.65 20.43 -1.41
CA GLY A 46 -20.82 19.95 -2.78
C GLY A 46 -19.65 20.24 -3.75
N SER A 47 -18.62 21.00 -3.34
CA SER A 47 -17.65 21.57 -4.29
C SER A 47 -16.48 20.66 -4.66
N THR A 48 -16.01 19.78 -3.77
CA THR A 48 -14.82 18.96 -4.04
C THR A 48 -15.13 17.84 -5.04
N VAL A 49 -16.28 17.18 -4.90
CA VAL A 49 -16.73 16.11 -5.81
C VAL A 49 -17.01 16.65 -7.22
N GLN A 50 -17.54 17.87 -7.35
CA GLN A 50 -17.76 18.52 -8.64
C GLN A 50 -16.48 18.98 -9.35
N LEU A 51 -15.42 19.32 -8.59
CA LEU A 51 -14.12 19.66 -9.18
C LEU A 51 -13.40 18.42 -9.72
N LEU A 52 -13.49 17.30 -9.01
CA LEU A 52 -12.87 16.03 -9.42
C LEU A 52 -13.56 15.37 -10.63
N ALA A 53 -14.82 15.70 -10.91
CA ALA A 53 -15.57 15.11 -12.03
C ALA A 53 -15.35 15.81 -13.39
N GLN A 54 -14.49 16.82 -13.46
CA GLN A 54 -14.29 17.58 -14.69
C GLN A 54 -13.28 16.90 -15.63
N ALA A 55 -13.61 16.86 -16.92
CA ALA A 55 -12.75 16.33 -17.97
C ALA A 55 -11.39 17.05 -18.04
N ALA A 56 -10.32 16.35 -18.41
CA ALA A 56 -8.92 16.83 -18.40
C ALA A 56 -8.66 18.15 -19.16
N ASP A 57 -9.48 18.40 -20.18
CA ASP A 57 -9.41 19.59 -21.02
C ASP A 57 -10.11 20.80 -20.39
N SER A 58 -10.83 20.61 -19.28
CA SER A 58 -11.41 21.71 -18.52
C SER A 58 -10.31 22.60 -17.93
N PRO A 59 -10.45 23.93 -17.98
CA PRO A 59 -9.52 24.86 -17.32
C PRO A 59 -9.53 24.72 -15.79
N THR A 60 -10.55 24.10 -15.23
CA THR A 60 -10.72 23.88 -13.78
C THR A 60 -10.58 22.41 -13.37
N ALA A 61 -10.21 21.51 -14.29
CA ALA A 61 -9.91 20.13 -13.92
C ALA A 61 -8.65 20.06 -13.04
N PRO A 62 -8.66 19.20 -11.99
CA PRO A 62 -7.50 19.00 -11.14
C PRO A 62 -6.36 18.42 -11.98
N LEU A 63 -5.12 18.83 -11.70
CA LEU A 63 -3.93 18.18 -12.27
C LEU A 63 -3.36 17.25 -11.22
N LEU A 64 -3.12 16.00 -11.59
CA LEU A 64 -2.70 14.96 -10.66
C LEU A 64 -1.25 14.57 -10.88
N ALA A 65 -0.50 14.50 -9.79
CA ALA A 65 0.80 13.84 -9.75
C ALA A 65 0.65 12.56 -8.93
N LEU A 66 0.90 11.41 -9.54
CA LEU A 66 0.88 10.13 -8.84
C LEU A 66 2.27 9.85 -8.27
N VAL A 67 2.32 9.45 -7.00
CA VAL A 67 3.55 9.12 -6.28
C VAL A 67 3.34 7.79 -5.57
N ASP A 68 4.28 6.86 -5.72
CA ASP A 68 4.22 5.49 -5.17
C ASP A 68 3.12 4.60 -5.77
N HIS A 69 2.51 5.06 -6.86
CA HIS A 69 1.58 4.32 -7.71
C HIS A 69 1.53 4.95 -9.10
N ASN A 70 1.16 4.16 -10.10
CA ASN A 70 1.10 4.59 -11.50
C ASN A 70 -0.30 4.55 -12.13
N ALA A 71 -1.33 4.21 -11.35
CA ALA A 71 -2.73 4.24 -11.77
C ALA A 71 -3.60 4.85 -10.66
N VAL A 72 -4.65 5.57 -11.04
CA VAL A 72 -5.67 6.02 -10.08
C VAL A 72 -6.51 4.84 -9.60
N GLU A 73 -7.13 4.94 -8.43
CA GLU A 73 -8.00 3.87 -7.96
C GLU A 73 -9.18 3.66 -8.93
N PRO A 74 -9.72 2.43 -9.06
CA PRO A 74 -10.82 2.15 -9.97
C PRO A 74 -12.07 3.04 -9.75
N SER A 75 -12.36 3.42 -8.50
CA SER A 75 -13.45 4.36 -8.15
C SER A 75 -13.21 5.77 -8.70
N GLU A 76 -11.97 6.10 -9.02
CA GLU A 76 -11.52 7.39 -9.51
C GLU A 76 -11.05 7.32 -10.96
N ALA A 77 -11.37 6.26 -11.71
CA ALA A 77 -10.86 6.03 -13.07
C ALA A 77 -11.07 7.21 -14.03
N ALA A 78 -12.12 8.03 -13.83
CA ALA A 78 -12.36 9.25 -14.60
C ALA A 78 -11.25 10.31 -14.45
N LEU A 79 -10.49 10.27 -13.36
CA LEU A 79 -9.35 11.15 -13.09
C LEU A 79 -8.06 10.70 -13.78
N GLN A 80 -8.01 9.50 -14.38
CA GLN A 80 -6.78 8.99 -14.98
C GLN A 80 -6.25 9.93 -16.10
N GLU A 81 -7.15 10.56 -16.85
CA GLU A 81 -6.78 11.54 -17.90
C GLU A 81 -6.19 12.84 -17.34
N ASN A 82 -6.43 13.12 -16.05
CA ASN A 82 -5.93 14.30 -15.35
C ASN A 82 -4.51 14.11 -14.80
N VAL A 83 -3.93 12.91 -14.94
CA VAL A 83 -2.58 12.59 -14.49
C VAL A 83 -1.56 13.25 -15.40
N VAL A 84 -0.78 14.15 -14.83
CA VAL A 84 0.23 14.94 -15.55
C VAL A 84 1.66 14.54 -15.18
N ALA A 85 1.87 13.91 -14.02
CA ALA A 85 3.16 13.39 -13.59
C ALA A 85 3.03 12.06 -12.85
N MET A 86 4.04 11.20 -12.96
CA MET A 86 4.14 9.94 -12.21
C MET A 86 5.56 9.71 -11.74
N ILE A 87 5.73 9.43 -10.45
CA ILE A 87 6.98 8.96 -9.85
C ILE A 87 6.66 7.70 -9.06
N ASP A 88 7.13 6.55 -9.51
CA ASP A 88 6.73 5.27 -8.93
C ASP A 88 7.83 4.22 -9.03
N HIS A 89 7.80 3.22 -8.17
CA HIS A 89 8.75 2.11 -8.15
C HIS A 89 8.06 0.74 -8.25
N HIS A 90 6.78 0.71 -8.60
CA HIS A 90 6.04 -0.50 -8.90
C HIS A 90 6.09 -0.84 -10.39
N ASP A 91 5.72 -2.07 -10.74
CA ASP A 91 5.50 -2.43 -12.15
C ASP A 91 4.41 -1.56 -12.77
N VAL A 92 4.59 -1.22 -14.05
CA VAL A 92 3.63 -0.40 -14.81
C VAL A 92 2.34 -1.19 -15.00
N LEU A 93 1.26 -0.70 -14.39
CA LEU A 93 -0.06 -1.30 -14.54
C LEU A 93 -0.64 -1.04 -15.94
N PRO A 94 -1.51 -1.91 -16.48
CA PRO A 94 -2.18 -1.66 -17.76
C PRO A 94 -2.90 -0.31 -17.83
N GLU A 95 -3.52 0.11 -16.72
CA GLU A 95 -4.24 1.36 -16.56
C GLU A 95 -3.31 2.58 -16.68
N ALA A 96 -2.10 2.46 -16.13
CA ALA A 96 -1.07 3.49 -16.18
C ALA A 96 -0.66 3.86 -17.61
N ARG A 97 -0.72 2.90 -18.54
CA ARG A 97 -0.30 3.11 -19.94
C ARG A 97 -1.06 4.26 -20.59
N ARG A 98 -2.33 4.47 -20.26
CA ARG A 98 -3.13 5.59 -20.78
C ARG A 98 -2.54 6.94 -20.35
N SER A 99 -2.14 7.06 -19.09
CA SER A 99 -1.55 8.30 -18.57
C SER A 99 -0.09 8.46 -18.92
N THR A 100 0.68 7.38 -19.13
CA THR A 100 2.09 7.51 -19.55
C THR A 100 2.23 8.24 -20.88
N VAL A 101 1.21 8.15 -21.76
CA VAL A 101 1.20 8.82 -23.07
C VAL A 101 0.92 10.32 -22.93
N SER A 102 0.12 10.73 -21.95
CA SER A 102 -0.30 12.13 -21.75
C SER A 102 0.50 12.88 -20.69
N ALA A 103 1.13 12.17 -19.76
CA ALA A 103 1.93 12.74 -18.68
C ALA A 103 3.19 13.41 -19.23
N PHE A 104 3.54 14.56 -18.66
CA PHE A 104 4.74 15.30 -19.06
C PHE A 104 6.02 14.76 -18.41
N ALA A 105 5.89 14.04 -17.29
CA ALA A 105 6.99 13.46 -16.54
C ALA A 105 6.58 12.09 -16.01
N VAL A 106 7.37 11.08 -16.33
CA VAL A 106 7.17 9.70 -15.88
C VAL A 106 8.53 9.17 -15.49
N ASP A 107 8.68 8.80 -14.22
CA ASP A 107 9.85 8.05 -13.74
C ASP A 107 9.36 6.81 -13.01
N ILE A 108 9.47 5.67 -13.70
CA ILE A 108 9.05 4.36 -13.22
C ILE A 108 10.16 3.35 -13.54
N PRO A 109 11.25 3.31 -12.76
CA PRO A 109 12.28 2.29 -12.93
C PRO A 109 11.78 0.89 -12.55
N GLY A 110 10.54 0.78 -12.07
CA GLY A 110 9.96 -0.45 -11.57
C GLY A 110 10.60 -0.88 -10.25
N PRO A 111 10.51 -2.17 -9.89
CA PRO A 111 10.97 -2.69 -8.60
C PRO A 111 12.50 -2.64 -8.41
N ALA A 112 13.23 -2.06 -9.37
CA ALA A 112 14.66 -1.84 -9.28
C ALA A 112 15.03 -0.88 -8.14
N VAL A 113 14.10 -0.04 -7.66
CA VAL A 113 14.33 0.89 -6.54
C VAL A 113 13.42 0.54 -5.37
N GLY A 114 13.98 0.52 -4.18
CA GLY A 114 13.34 0.03 -2.97
C GLY A 114 12.30 0.96 -2.36
N SER A 115 12.45 2.27 -2.53
CA SER A 115 11.48 3.27 -2.07
C SER A 115 11.19 4.30 -3.15
N CYS A 116 9.92 4.66 -3.35
CA CYS A 116 9.56 5.80 -4.18
C CYS A 116 10.22 7.11 -3.69
N CYS A 117 10.46 7.23 -2.38
CA CYS A 117 11.15 8.40 -1.80
C CYS A 117 12.62 8.52 -2.25
N THR A 118 13.25 7.43 -2.70
CA THR A 118 14.56 7.49 -3.37
C THR A 118 14.46 8.33 -4.64
N LEU A 119 13.46 8.08 -5.49
CA LEU A 119 13.23 8.78 -6.75
C LEU A 119 12.87 10.25 -6.53
N VAL A 120 11.99 10.51 -5.56
CA VAL A 120 11.64 11.89 -5.16
C VAL A 120 12.89 12.66 -4.71
N SER A 121 13.79 12.00 -3.98
CA SER A 121 15.02 12.63 -3.52
C SER A 121 16.03 12.87 -4.65
N GLN A 122 16.13 11.96 -5.61
CA GLN A 122 16.91 12.16 -6.84
C GLN A 122 16.40 13.35 -7.64
N LEU A 123 15.09 13.50 -7.79
CA LEU A 123 14.48 14.66 -8.44
C LEU A 123 14.88 15.97 -7.75
N TRP A 124 14.86 16.02 -6.41
CA TRP A 124 15.32 17.19 -5.67
C TRP A 124 16.81 17.50 -5.86
N GLN A 125 17.66 16.48 -5.93
CA GLN A 125 19.09 16.68 -6.21
C GLN A 125 19.29 17.25 -7.62
N GLU A 126 18.58 16.75 -8.62
CA GLU A 126 18.63 17.27 -9.98
C GLU A 126 18.10 18.71 -10.07
N LEU A 127 16.99 19.02 -9.39
CA LEU A 127 16.47 20.38 -9.30
C LEU A 127 17.47 21.33 -8.65
N SER A 128 18.08 20.92 -7.53
CA SER A 128 19.14 21.70 -6.87
C SER A 128 20.29 21.95 -7.83
N ARG A 129 20.78 20.92 -8.52
CA ARG A 129 21.89 21.01 -9.47
C ARG A 129 21.58 21.96 -10.63
N ILE A 130 20.41 21.83 -11.26
CA ILE A 130 19.99 22.65 -12.42
C ILE A 130 19.74 24.10 -12.01
N THR A 131 19.27 24.33 -10.78
CA THR A 131 19.03 25.67 -10.25
C THR A 131 20.25 26.28 -9.56
N ALA A 132 21.44 25.67 -9.69
CA ALA A 132 22.66 26.10 -8.99
C ALA A 132 22.45 26.30 -7.48
N ASN A 133 21.72 25.38 -6.86
CA ASN A 133 21.33 25.35 -5.45
C ASN A 133 20.43 26.50 -4.99
N LEU A 134 19.74 27.19 -5.92
CA LEU A 134 18.68 28.14 -5.55
C LEU A 134 17.45 27.42 -4.96
N VAL A 135 17.22 26.16 -5.37
CA VAL A 135 16.12 25.32 -4.90
C VAL A 135 16.69 24.09 -4.22
N GLU A 136 16.84 24.14 -2.89
CA GLU A 136 17.22 23.00 -2.06
C GLU A 136 16.03 22.49 -1.24
N PRO A 137 15.90 21.17 -1.02
CA PRO A 137 14.84 20.68 -0.17
C PRO A 137 15.15 21.06 1.29
N PRO A 138 14.15 21.49 2.09
CA PRO A 138 14.35 21.77 3.51
C PRO A 138 14.85 20.54 4.28
N VAL A 139 15.61 20.74 5.36
CA VAL A 139 16.12 19.64 6.22
C VAL A 139 14.98 18.74 6.72
N ALA A 140 13.84 19.33 7.08
CA ALA A 140 12.65 18.58 7.51
C ALA A 140 12.15 17.61 6.43
N LEU A 141 12.20 18.02 5.15
CA LEU A 141 11.85 17.15 4.02
C LEU A 141 12.88 16.04 3.86
N SER A 142 14.18 16.32 4.04
CA SER A 142 15.21 15.28 4.04
C SER A 142 15.00 14.26 5.17
N CYS A 143 14.58 14.70 6.36
CA CYS A 143 14.26 13.81 7.48
C CYS A 143 13.08 12.88 7.14
N LEU A 144 12.02 13.42 6.51
CA LEU A 144 10.85 12.64 6.10
C LEU A 144 11.21 11.60 5.03
N LEU A 145 11.91 12.03 3.98
CA LEU A 145 12.34 11.16 2.89
C LEU A 145 13.28 10.05 3.39
N LEU A 146 14.22 10.39 4.29
CA LEU A 146 15.10 9.42 4.93
C LEU A 146 14.33 8.35 5.69
N GLY A 147 13.29 8.75 6.45
CA GLY A 147 12.46 7.82 7.20
C GLY A 147 11.78 6.79 6.28
N ALA A 148 11.21 7.24 5.16
CA ALA A 148 10.58 6.37 4.18
C ALA A 148 11.60 5.44 3.50
N VAL A 149 12.72 5.99 3.00
CA VAL A 149 13.79 5.20 2.37
C VAL A 149 14.32 4.14 3.34
N ALA A 150 14.62 4.52 4.58
CA ALA A 150 15.12 3.59 5.59
C ALA A 150 14.09 2.49 5.92
N VAL A 151 12.81 2.82 6.08
CA VAL A 151 11.79 1.80 6.42
C VAL A 151 11.54 0.84 5.26
N ASP A 152 11.36 1.33 4.04
CA ASP A 152 11.02 0.50 2.87
C ASP A 152 12.17 -0.45 2.49
N THR A 153 13.39 0.05 2.57
CA THR A 153 14.63 -0.68 2.22
C THR A 153 15.19 -1.49 3.39
N THR A 154 14.60 -1.35 4.59
CA THR A 154 15.15 -1.91 5.85
C THR A 154 16.58 -1.42 6.09
N ALA A 155 16.77 -0.10 5.99
CA ALA A 155 18.05 0.60 6.12
C ALA A 155 19.13 0.09 5.15
N CYS A 156 18.72 -0.38 3.96
CA CYS A 156 19.60 -1.04 3.00
C CYS A 156 20.36 -2.25 3.59
N ASP A 157 19.66 -3.10 4.36
CA ASP A 157 20.21 -4.37 4.86
C ASP A 157 20.82 -5.18 3.72
N THR A 158 22.12 -5.47 3.83
CA THR A 158 22.91 -6.22 2.84
C THR A 158 22.29 -7.54 2.41
N ALA A 159 21.56 -8.23 3.30
CA ALA A 159 20.89 -9.49 2.98
C ALA A 159 19.73 -9.34 1.99
N LEU A 160 19.22 -8.10 1.80
CA LEU A 160 18.07 -7.78 0.96
C LEU A 160 18.44 -7.04 -0.33
N PHE A 161 19.74 -6.91 -0.64
CA PHE A 161 20.20 -6.27 -1.87
C PHE A 161 19.68 -6.99 -3.12
N GLY A 162 19.15 -6.23 -4.09
CA GLY A 162 18.53 -6.76 -5.31
C GLY A 162 17.14 -7.38 -5.10
N ILE A 163 16.65 -7.42 -3.85
CA ILE A 163 15.31 -7.92 -3.50
C ILE A 163 14.42 -6.77 -3.01
N ARG A 164 14.93 -5.95 -2.08
CA ARG A 164 14.20 -4.81 -1.51
C ARG A 164 14.80 -3.46 -1.83
N TRP A 165 16.06 -3.41 -2.22
CA TRP A 165 16.76 -2.16 -2.46
C TRP A 165 17.91 -2.36 -3.44
N SER A 166 18.37 -1.27 -4.05
CA SER A 166 19.50 -1.23 -4.98
C SER A 166 20.45 -0.06 -4.67
N SER A 167 21.56 0.05 -5.41
CA SER A 167 22.57 1.10 -5.17
C SER A 167 21.98 2.53 -5.07
N PRO A 168 21.04 2.96 -5.94
CA PRO A 168 20.31 4.21 -5.79
C PRO A 168 19.74 4.47 -4.39
N ASP A 169 19.12 3.47 -3.75
CA ASP A 169 18.54 3.62 -2.42
C ASP A 169 19.62 3.89 -1.37
N LYS A 170 20.73 3.16 -1.44
CA LYS A 170 21.84 3.29 -0.49
C LYS A 170 22.56 4.61 -0.62
N GLU A 171 22.83 5.04 -1.85
CA GLU A 171 23.41 6.35 -2.13
C GLU A 171 22.51 7.47 -1.60
N MET A 172 21.21 7.35 -1.84
CA MET A 172 20.25 8.35 -1.40
C MET A 172 20.04 8.35 0.11
N GLN A 173 19.99 7.19 0.76
CA GLN A 173 19.94 7.08 2.21
C GLN A 173 21.15 7.77 2.85
N ALA A 174 22.36 7.56 2.32
CA ALA A 174 23.56 8.21 2.82
C ALA A 174 23.53 9.73 2.64
N ALA A 175 23.12 10.21 1.47
CA ALA A 175 23.00 11.64 1.19
C ALA A 175 21.95 12.32 2.10
N LEU A 176 20.79 11.68 2.29
CA LEU A 176 19.74 12.17 3.18
C LEU A 176 20.17 12.13 4.64
N TRP A 177 20.87 11.08 5.07
CA TRP A 177 21.44 10.98 6.43
C TRP A 177 22.38 12.14 6.71
N GLY A 178 23.36 12.41 5.82
CA GLY A 178 24.32 13.50 6.02
C GLY A 178 23.66 14.87 6.18
N ARG A 179 22.49 15.09 5.58
CA ARG A 179 21.71 16.32 5.75
C ARG A 179 20.85 16.34 7.00
N ALA A 180 20.30 15.20 7.38
CA ALA A 180 19.40 15.05 8.51
C ALA A 180 20.12 14.82 9.85
N GLU A 181 21.38 14.40 9.83
CA GLU A 181 22.14 13.97 11.01
C GLU A 181 22.23 15.05 12.10
N THR A 182 22.36 16.32 11.73
CA THR A 182 22.39 17.42 12.72
C THR A 182 21.09 17.54 13.52
N PHE A 183 19.96 17.14 12.93
CA PHE A 183 18.64 17.19 13.53
C PHE A 183 18.23 15.86 14.18
N LEU A 184 18.39 14.74 13.46
CA LEU A 184 18.01 13.41 13.89
C LEU A 184 19.07 12.71 14.73
N GLY A 185 20.35 13.05 14.57
CA GLY A 185 21.50 12.42 15.23
C GLY A 185 21.49 12.50 16.75
N ARG A 186 20.70 13.43 17.31
CA ARG A 186 20.45 13.51 18.76
C ARG A 186 19.61 12.34 19.28
N ASN A 187 18.73 11.80 18.44
CA ASN A 187 17.76 10.77 18.81
C ASN A 187 18.05 9.41 18.17
N PHE A 188 18.73 9.40 17.02
CA PHE A 188 19.04 8.21 16.25
C PHE A 188 20.52 8.20 15.89
N SER A 189 21.20 7.09 16.18
CA SER A 189 22.62 6.94 15.85
C SER A 189 22.86 6.52 14.40
N SER A 190 21.83 6.02 13.71
CA SER A 190 21.93 5.50 12.34
C SER A 190 20.55 5.32 11.69
N PRO A 191 20.47 5.10 10.36
CA PRO A 191 19.23 4.71 9.68
C PRO A 191 18.60 3.42 10.25
N GLU A 192 19.39 2.44 10.68
CA GLU A 192 18.89 1.22 11.32
C GLU A 192 18.20 1.53 12.67
N ALA A 193 18.67 2.55 13.39
CA ALA A 193 18.01 2.99 14.62
C ALA A 193 16.62 3.58 14.34
N ILE A 194 16.45 4.26 13.20
CA ILE A 194 15.14 4.72 12.71
C ILE A 194 14.25 3.50 12.45
N VAL A 195 14.72 2.53 11.66
CA VAL A 195 13.94 1.30 11.36
C VAL A 195 13.51 0.58 12.63
N ARG A 196 14.42 0.41 13.61
CA ARG A 196 14.08 -0.20 14.90
C ARG A 196 13.03 0.60 15.67
N ALA A 197 13.14 1.93 15.70
CA ALA A 197 12.18 2.77 16.41
C ALA A 197 10.78 2.72 15.77
N PHE A 198 10.70 2.80 14.44
CA PHE A 198 9.44 2.61 13.72
C PHE A 198 8.91 1.19 13.89
N GLY A 199 9.77 0.17 13.86
CA GLY A 199 9.40 -1.23 14.12
C GLY A 199 8.74 -1.42 15.48
N ARG A 200 9.31 -0.81 16.54
CA ARG A 200 8.73 -0.83 17.89
C ARG A 200 7.31 -0.25 17.92
N ILE A 201 7.02 0.79 17.14
CA ILE A 201 5.68 1.38 17.07
C ILE A 201 4.75 0.54 16.19
N LYS A 202 5.26 0.11 15.04
CA LYS A 202 4.53 -0.63 14.00
C LYS A 202 4.03 -1.97 14.53
N PHE A 203 4.84 -2.67 15.32
CA PHE A 203 4.56 -4.02 15.83
C PHE A 203 4.20 -4.05 17.32
N ASP A 204 3.92 -2.91 17.95
CA ASP A 204 3.38 -2.84 19.31
C ASP A 204 1.92 -3.33 19.31
N ILE A 205 1.72 -4.60 19.64
CA ILE A 205 0.41 -5.26 19.55
C ILE A 205 -0.67 -4.53 20.36
N PRO A 206 -0.50 -4.22 21.66
CA PRO A 206 -1.49 -3.45 22.42
C PRO A 206 -1.85 -2.11 21.76
N ARG A 207 -0.83 -1.36 21.32
CA ARG A 207 -1.05 -0.07 20.67
C ARG A 207 -1.78 -0.23 19.34
N GLN A 208 -1.41 -1.20 18.52
CA GLN A 208 -2.08 -1.46 17.24
C GLN A 208 -3.53 -1.90 17.45
N LEU A 209 -3.79 -2.82 18.38
CA LEU A 209 -5.15 -3.25 18.73
C LEU A 209 -6.02 -2.12 19.28
N SER A 210 -5.43 -1.13 19.97
CA SER A 210 -6.16 0.05 20.45
C SER A 210 -6.75 0.93 19.33
N LEU A 211 -6.25 0.82 18.10
CA LEU A 211 -6.83 1.49 16.92
C LEU A 211 -8.18 0.86 16.50
N GLY A 212 -8.43 -0.38 16.91
CA GLY A 212 -9.57 -1.19 16.47
C GLY A 212 -9.32 -1.92 15.15
N LEU A 213 -9.89 -3.13 15.04
CA LEU A 213 -9.76 -3.98 13.85
C LEU A 213 -10.25 -3.33 12.55
N PRO A 214 -11.36 -2.56 12.52
CA PRO A 214 -11.75 -1.84 11.32
C PRO A 214 -10.67 -0.89 10.78
N ALA A 215 -9.96 -0.18 11.67
CA ALA A 215 -8.87 0.71 11.28
C ALA A 215 -7.64 -0.09 10.84
N LEU A 216 -7.27 -1.13 11.59
CA LEU A 216 -6.12 -1.99 11.26
C LEU A 216 -6.27 -2.67 9.89
N MET A 217 -7.47 -3.14 9.54
CA MET A 217 -7.72 -3.77 8.23
C MET A 217 -7.61 -2.78 7.07
N ARG A 218 -7.80 -1.48 7.32
CA ARG A 218 -7.74 -0.41 6.31
C ARG A 218 -6.38 0.31 6.26
N ALA A 219 -5.55 0.19 7.30
CA ALA A 219 -4.31 0.97 7.45
C ALA A 219 -3.30 0.78 6.30
N ASP A 220 -3.18 -0.45 5.78
CA ASP A 220 -2.43 -0.77 4.56
C ASP A 220 -3.27 -1.73 3.71
N TYR A 221 -4.34 -1.18 3.14
CA TYR A 221 -5.32 -1.89 2.33
C TYR A 221 -5.13 -1.62 0.84
N LYS A 222 -5.31 -2.66 0.02
CA LYS A 222 -5.46 -2.55 -1.44
C LYS A 222 -6.57 -3.47 -1.90
N SER A 223 -7.29 -3.09 -2.95
CA SER A 223 -8.31 -3.96 -3.58
C SER A 223 -7.95 -4.23 -5.03
N PHE A 224 -8.28 -5.44 -5.49
CA PHE A 224 -8.00 -5.88 -6.85
C PHE A 224 -9.25 -6.50 -7.45
N VAL A 225 -9.45 -6.24 -8.74
CA VAL A 225 -10.50 -6.90 -9.54
C VAL A 225 -9.86 -8.00 -10.36
N TYR A 226 -10.45 -9.18 -10.30
CA TYR A 226 -10.14 -10.34 -11.12
C TYR A 226 -11.32 -10.56 -12.06
N SER A 227 -11.08 -10.42 -13.36
CA SER A 227 -12.15 -10.53 -14.35
C SER A 227 -12.41 -11.95 -14.81
N ASP A 228 -13.65 -12.19 -15.22
CA ASP A 228 -14.12 -13.48 -15.74
C ASP A 228 -13.82 -14.65 -14.79
N VAL A 229 -14.02 -14.48 -13.49
CA VAL A 229 -13.94 -15.58 -12.52
C VAL A 229 -15.28 -16.28 -12.53
N CYS A 230 -15.35 -17.45 -13.16
CA CYS A 230 -16.60 -18.18 -13.39
C CYS A 230 -17.67 -17.39 -14.18
N GLY A 231 -17.28 -16.39 -14.98
CA GLY A 231 -18.19 -15.53 -15.75
C GLY A 231 -18.52 -14.19 -15.11
N GLU A 232 -17.96 -13.84 -13.95
CA GLU A 232 -18.20 -12.58 -13.26
C GLU A 232 -16.89 -11.92 -12.79
N ASP A 233 -16.93 -10.60 -12.54
CA ASP A 233 -15.80 -9.90 -11.92
C ASP A 233 -15.79 -10.17 -10.40
N LEU A 234 -14.66 -10.67 -9.89
CA LEU A 234 -14.44 -10.89 -8.47
C LEU A 234 -13.52 -9.80 -7.90
N LYS A 235 -14.03 -9.00 -6.97
CA LYS A 235 -13.24 -8.01 -6.23
C LYS A 235 -12.73 -8.59 -4.90
N VAL A 236 -11.42 -8.50 -4.66
CA VAL A 236 -10.77 -9.01 -3.43
C VAL A 236 -10.00 -7.89 -2.75
N GLY A 237 -10.19 -7.75 -1.44
CA GLY A 237 -9.45 -6.83 -0.59
C GLY A 237 -8.29 -7.50 0.13
N PHE A 238 -7.13 -6.83 0.20
CA PHE A 238 -5.96 -7.27 0.93
C PHE A 238 -5.58 -6.24 2.00
N GLY A 239 -5.75 -6.60 3.27
CA GLY A 239 -5.28 -5.81 4.41
C GLY A 239 -3.97 -6.35 4.96
N ALA A 240 -2.91 -5.54 4.95
CA ALA A 240 -1.67 -5.89 5.62
C ALA A 240 -1.74 -5.49 7.11
N LEU A 241 -1.67 -6.49 7.99
CA LEU A 241 -1.80 -6.33 9.43
C LEU A 241 -0.42 -6.37 10.09
N THR A 242 -0.23 -5.56 11.11
CA THR A 242 1.00 -5.52 11.92
C THR A 242 0.87 -6.26 13.25
N VAL A 243 -0.33 -6.81 13.52
CA VAL A 243 -0.64 -7.67 14.65
C VAL A 243 -0.71 -9.12 14.16
N PRO A 244 -0.15 -10.10 14.89
CA PRO A 244 -0.29 -11.51 14.54
C PRO A 244 -1.77 -11.92 14.43
N LEU A 245 -2.15 -12.54 13.32
CA LEU A 245 -3.50 -13.08 13.14
C LEU A 245 -3.84 -14.15 14.18
N SER A 246 -2.86 -14.92 14.63
CA SER A 246 -3.04 -15.90 15.72
C SER A 246 -3.49 -15.28 17.04
N VAL A 247 -3.10 -14.02 17.33
CA VAL A 247 -3.58 -13.23 18.48
C VAL A 247 -5.03 -12.81 18.23
N ILE A 248 -5.31 -12.17 17.09
CA ILE A 248 -6.65 -11.69 16.71
C ILE A 248 -7.69 -12.83 16.68
N LEU A 249 -7.31 -13.97 16.11
CA LEU A 249 -8.19 -15.12 15.88
C LEU A 249 -8.20 -16.10 17.05
N HIS A 250 -7.44 -15.84 18.13
CA HIS A 250 -7.32 -16.73 19.29
C HIS A 250 -7.01 -18.19 18.89
N VAL A 251 -5.97 -18.40 18.08
CA VAL A 251 -5.62 -19.75 17.60
C VAL A 251 -4.96 -20.56 18.72
N PRO A 252 -5.50 -21.73 19.11
CA PRO A 252 -4.91 -22.56 20.16
C PRO A 252 -3.48 -23.01 19.82
N GLY A 253 -2.60 -23.10 20.82
CA GLY A 253 -1.22 -23.60 20.64
C GLY A 253 -0.23 -22.60 20.05
N CYS A 254 -0.65 -21.38 19.69
CA CYS A 254 0.27 -20.32 19.25
C CYS A 254 0.98 -19.66 20.43
N ARG A 255 2.32 -19.72 20.46
CA ARG A 255 3.19 -19.27 21.58
C ARG A 255 3.01 -17.80 21.99
N LEU A 256 2.64 -16.92 21.05
CA LEU A 256 2.46 -15.49 21.30
C LEU A 256 1.32 -15.18 22.28
N ARG A 257 0.34 -16.08 22.39
CA ARG A 257 -0.84 -15.93 23.24
C ARG A 257 -0.49 -15.88 24.74
N GLN A 258 0.58 -16.56 25.16
CA GLN A 258 0.93 -16.65 26.58
C GLN A 258 1.42 -15.34 27.20
N ARG A 259 1.77 -14.33 26.40
CA ARG A 259 2.21 -13.02 26.91
C ARG A 259 1.09 -11.99 27.07
N GLU A 260 -0.07 -12.18 26.42
CA GLU A 260 -1.08 -11.11 26.27
C GLU A 260 -2.44 -11.39 26.91
N GLU A 261 -2.68 -12.60 27.45
CA GLU A 261 -3.89 -12.90 28.24
C GLU A 261 -4.04 -12.03 29.52
N ALA A 262 -3.06 -11.17 29.83
CA ALA A 262 -3.15 -10.13 30.85
C ALA A 262 -3.95 -8.88 30.43
N ALA A 263 -4.30 -8.72 29.13
CA ALA A 263 -4.90 -7.50 28.59
C ALA A 263 -6.34 -7.68 28.10
N GLY A 264 -7.25 -8.09 29.00
CA GLY A 264 -8.71 -7.96 28.80
C GLY A 264 -9.33 -8.87 27.73
N SER A 265 -10.31 -9.68 28.14
CA SER A 265 -11.09 -10.57 27.28
C SER A 265 -12.02 -9.80 26.32
N THR A 266 -11.48 -9.22 25.24
CA THR A 266 -12.28 -8.75 24.09
C THR A 266 -12.39 -9.87 23.05
N ASN A 267 -13.59 -10.10 22.51
CA ASN A 267 -13.83 -11.06 21.42
C ASN A 267 -13.23 -10.55 20.08
N LEU A 268 -11.89 -10.57 19.98
CA LEU A 268 -11.14 -10.09 18.81
C LEU A 268 -11.49 -10.86 17.54
N ARG A 269 -11.82 -12.16 17.65
CA ARG A 269 -12.22 -12.98 16.50
C ARG A 269 -13.56 -12.51 15.92
N GLY A 270 -14.56 -12.27 16.77
CA GLY A 270 -15.84 -11.71 16.36
C GLY A 270 -15.68 -10.31 15.77
N ALA A 271 -14.84 -9.47 16.39
CA ALA A 271 -14.54 -8.13 15.90
C ALA A 271 -13.81 -8.15 14.54
N PHE A 272 -12.95 -9.14 14.26
CA PHE A 272 -12.32 -9.33 12.96
C PHE A 272 -13.35 -9.66 11.88
N ALA A 273 -14.24 -10.61 12.15
CA ALA A 273 -15.29 -10.99 11.21
C ALA A 273 -16.26 -9.82 10.95
N SER A 274 -16.64 -9.07 11.99
CA SER A 274 -17.46 -7.87 11.84
C SER A 274 -16.77 -6.79 11.00
N ALA A 275 -15.48 -6.54 11.23
CA ALA A 275 -14.72 -5.57 10.46
C ALA A 275 -14.59 -6.00 8.98
N ALA A 276 -14.41 -7.30 8.73
CA ALA A 276 -14.39 -7.84 7.38
C ALA A 276 -15.75 -7.73 6.68
N ALA A 277 -16.86 -8.01 7.38
CA ALA A 277 -18.22 -7.88 6.86
C ALA A 277 -18.50 -6.43 6.40
N THR A 278 -18.21 -5.46 7.27
CA THR A 278 -18.34 -4.04 6.93
C THR A 278 -17.50 -3.67 5.72
N LEU A 279 -16.26 -4.14 5.64
CA LEU A 279 -15.39 -3.86 4.49
C LEU A 279 -15.90 -4.51 3.20
N ILE A 280 -16.44 -5.73 3.28
CA ILE A 280 -17.06 -6.45 2.16
C ILE A 280 -18.23 -5.65 1.60
N GLU A 281 -19.11 -5.13 2.46
CA GLU A 281 -20.25 -4.32 2.06
C GLU A 281 -19.81 -2.99 1.45
N GLU A 282 -19.02 -2.20 2.18
CA GLU A 282 -18.60 -0.85 1.77
C GLU A 282 -17.84 -0.84 0.44
N GLN A 283 -17.01 -1.85 0.22
CA GLN A 283 -16.13 -1.92 -0.94
C GLN A 283 -16.65 -2.87 -2.04
N ASN A 284 -17.85 -3.45 -1.85
CA ASN A 284 -18.44 -4.47 -2.71
C ASN A 284 -17.44 -5.61 -3.03
N LEU A 285 -16.85 -6.21 -2.00
CA LEU A 285 -15.88 -7.29 -2.15
C LEU A 285 -16.57 -8.65 -2.20
N GLY A 286 -15.94 -9.63 -2.83
CA GLY A 286 -16.26 -11.04 -2.65
C GLY A 286 -15.47 -11.66 -1.48
N VAL A 287 -14.22 -11.25 -1.31
CA VAL A 287 -13.27 -11.85 -0.35
C VAL A 287 -12.39 -10.76 0.28
N VAL A 288 -12.06 -10.94 1.56
CA VAL A 288 -11.04 -10.18 2.27
C VAL A 288 -9.92 -11.11 2.71
N VAL A 289 -8.69 -10.71 2.43
CA VAL A 289 -7.45 -11.38 2.82
C VAL A 289 -6.73 -10.53 3.85
N GLY A 290 -6.59 -11.04 5.07
CA GLY A 290 -5.70 -10.49 6.09
C GLY A 290 -4.31 -11.10 5.97
N LEU A 291 -3.28 -10.27 5.84
CA LEU A 291 -1.87 -10.70 5.79
C LEU A 291 -1.12 -10.07 6.95
N SER A 292 -0.87 -10.81 8.03
CA SER A 292 -0.07 -10.28 9.14
C SER A 292 1.40 -10.54 8.93
N THR A 293 2.25 -9.53 9.14
CA THR A 293 3.71 -9.69 9.24
C THR A 293 4.15 -9.12 10.59
N TYR A 294 4.92 -9.89 11.37
CA TYR A 294 5.35 -9.48 12.70
C TYR A 294 6.72 -10.09 13.05
N PRO A 295 7.53 -9.44 13.90
CA PRO A 295 8.74 -10.02 14.44
C PRO A 295 8.40 -11.03 15.56
N ARG A 296 9.14 -12.13 15.61
CA ARG A 296 9.13 -13.13 16.67
C ARG A 296 10.58 -13.39 17.13
N PRO A 297 10.85 -13.52 18.43
CA PRO A 297 12.16 -13.98 18.90
C PRO A 297 12.53 -15.34 18.27
N ALA A 298 13.75 -15.44 17.75
CA ALA A 298 14.28 -16.68 17.19
C ALA A 298 14.37 -17.78 18.25
N ASP A 299 14.18 -19.04 17.83
CA ASP A 299 14.21 -20.19 18.75
C ASP A 299 15.61 -20.48 19.32
N ASP A 300 16.66 -20.05 18.63
CA ASP A 300 18.06 -20.17 19.03
C ASP A 300 18.57 -18.99 19.86
N GLY A 301 17.69 -18.04 20.21
CA GLY A 301 18.06 -16.80 20.88
C GLY A 301 18.70 -15.75 19.96
N GLY A 302 18.80 -16.02 18.66
CA GLY A 302 19.32 -15.11 17.64
C GLY A 302 18.33 -14.03 17.24
N GLY A 303 18.18 -12.98 18.05
CA GLY A 303 17.39 -11.79 17.69
C GLY A 303 15.94 -12.08 17.30
N ASP A 304 15.33 -11.18 16.52
CA ASP A 304 13.97 -11.34 16.01
C ASP A 304 13.98 -11.84 14.55
N VAL A 305 13.12 -12.82 14.25
CA VAL A 305 12.83 -13.32 12.90
C VAL A 305 11.45 -12.83 12.49
N LEU A 306 11.28 -12.42 11.24
CA LEU A 306 9.96 -12.11 10.73
C LEU A 306 9.15 -13.38 10.48
N GLU A 307 7.88 -13.32 10.85
CA GLU A 307 6.88 -14.33 10.50
C GLU A 307 5.72 -13.69 9.74
N ARG A 308 5.00 -14.53 9.00
CA ARG A 308 3.85 -14.13 8.22
C ARG A 308 2.73 -15.15 8.34
N GLN A 309 1.52 -14.65 8.58
CA GLN A 309 0.28 -15.44 8.64
C GLN A 309 -0.73 -14.88 7.66
N MET A 310 -1.69 -15.70 7.27
CA MET A 310 -2.75 -15.31 6.34
C MET A 310 -4.10 -15.78 6.85
N ALA A 311 -5.13 -14.95 6.68
CA ALA A 311 -6.51 -15.30 6.97
C ALA A 311 -7.42 -14.84 5.83
N LEU A 312 -8.40 -15.66 5.45
CA LEU A 312 -9.39 -15.32 4.43
C LEU A 312 -10.80 -15.46 5.01
N ILE A 313 -11.65 -14.50 4.63
CA ILE A 313 -13.08 -14.52 4.89
C ILE A 313 -13.78 -13.90 3.68
N GLY A 314 -14.90 -14.47 3.25
CA GLY A 314 -15.64 -13.95 2.10
C GLY A 314 -17.09 -14.39 2.11
N LYS A 315 -17.81 -14.10 1.03
CA LYS A 315 -19.21 -14.53 0.87
C LYS A 315 -19.28 -16.07 0.78
N LYS A 316 -20.26 -16.69 1.44
CA LYS A 316 -20.47 -18.16 1.43
C LYS A 316 -20.57 -18.74 0.03
N ALA A 317 -21.23 -18.02 -0.89
CA ALA A 317 -21.33 -18.42 -2.29
C ALA A 317 -19.97 -18.61 -2.98
N LEU A 318 -18.90 -18.00 -2.46
CA LEU A 318 -17.55 -18.05 -3.00
C LEU A 318 -16.62 -19.01 -2.22
N GLN A 319 -17.16 -19.82 -1.30
CA GLN A 319 -16.34 -20.68 -0.43
C GLN A 319 -15.39 -21.59 -1.21
N TYR A 320 -15.88 -22.24 -2.29
CA TYR A 320 -15.07 -23.13 -3.12
C TYR A 320 -13.90 -22.39 -3.81
N LEU A 321 -14.09 -21.12 -4.18
CA LEU A 321 -13.04 -20.28 -4.74
C LEU A 321 -11.99 -19.92 -3.69
N ILE A 322 -12.42 -19.63 -2.45
CA ILE A 322 -11.52 -19.32 -1.34
C ILE A 322 -10.65 -20.53 -0.99
N GLU A 323 -11.27 -21.71 -0.86
CA GLU A 323 -10.57 -22.97 -0.58
C GLU A 323 -9.55 -23.30 -1.68
N GLY A 324 -9.93 -23.18 -2.95
CA GLY A 324 -9.03 -23.43 -4.06
C GLY A 324 -7.90 -22.40 -4.15
N ALA A 325 -8.16 -21.12 -3.86
CA ALA A 325 -7.14 -20.09 -3.80
C ALA A 325 -6.10 -20.38 -2.71
N ILE A 326 -6.55 -20.76 -1.51
CA ILE A 326 -5.67 -21.16 -0.40
C ILE A 326 -4.84 -22.37 -0.79
N ALA A 327 -5.48 -23.41 -1.31
CA ALA A 327 -4.78 -24.60 -1.77
C ALA A 327 -3.72 -24.23 -2.80
N TYR A 328 -4.03 -23.37 -3.77
CA TYR A 328 -3.11 -22.92 -4.82
C TYR A 328 -1.89 -22.16 -4.26
N VAL A 329 -2.10 -21.17 -3.38
CA VAL A 329 -0.99 -20.35 -2.86
C VAL A 329 -0.14 -21.09 -1.83
N THR A 330 -0.68 -22.12 -1.19
CA THR A 330 0.03 -22.95 -0.21
C THR A 330 0.63 -24.23 -0.78
N ARG A 331 0.43 -24.59 -2.06
CA ARG A 331 0.99 -25.84 -2.65
C ARG A 331 2.50 -26.02 -2.43
N GLU A 332 3.24 -24.91 -2.45
CA GLU A 332 4.70 -24.89 -2.30
C GLU A 332 5.15 -24.78 -0.83
N VAL A 333 4.21 -24.70 0.11
CA VAL A 333 4.47 -24.46 1.53
C VAL A 333 3.69 -25.50 2.33
N PRO A 334 4.36 -26.46 2.98
CA PRO A 334 3.70 -27.42 3.86
C PRO A 334 3.27 -26.71 5.16
N SER A 335 2.25 -25.86 5.08
CA SER A 335 1.60 -25.20 6.20
C SER A 335 0.24 -25.83 6.47
N GLY A 336 -0.04 -26.17 7.72
CA GLY A 336 -1.37 -26.63 8.12
C GLY A 336 -2.39 -25.50 8.01
N VAL A 337 -3.39 -25.68 7.13
CA VAL A 337 -4.56 -24.78 7.03
C VAL A 337 -5.57 -25.16 8.11
N MET A 338 -6.00 -24.19 8.90
CA MET A 338 -7.03 -24.37 9.93
C MET A 338 -8.30 -23.59 9.53
N VAL A 339 -9.46 -24.23 9.62
CA VAL A 339 -10.76 -23.55 9.47
C VAL A 339 -11.26 -23.16 10.86
N LEU A 340 -11.42 -21.86 11.10
CA LEU A 340 -11.82 -21.30 12.38
C LEU A 340 -13.26 -20.80 12.28
N LYS A 341 -14.13 -21.37 13.11
CA LYS A 341 -15.52 -20.94 13.17
C LYS A 341 -15.62 -19.46 13.54
N THR A 342 -16.42 -18.73 12.76
CA THR A 342 -16.77 -17.36 13.09
C THR A 342 -17.61 -17.39 14.38
N VAL A 343 -17.13 -16.73 15.44
CA VAL A 343 -17.77 -16.81 16.76
C VAL A 343 -18.92 -15.82 16.83
N GLN A 344 -20.15 -16.34 16.91
CA GLN A 344 -21.38 -15.59 17.20
C GLN A 344 -21.59 -15.48 18.72
N ASP A 345 -20.65 -14.94 19.48
CA ASP A 345 -20.87 -14.76 20.93
C ASP A 345 -21.62 -13.44 21.20
N GLN A 346 -22.87 -13.61 21.64
CA GLN A 346 -23.80 -12.68 22.30
C GLN A 346 -23.67 -11.19 21.92
N GLN A 347 -24.54 -10.77 21.00
CA GLN A 347 -24.78 -9.37 20.68
C GLN A 347 -25.06 -8.53 21.93
N PRO A 348 -24.39 -7.37 22.13
CA PRO A 348 -25.09 -6.21 22.62
C PRO A 348 -26.08 -5.81 21.53
N THR A 349 -27.36 -5.84 21.88
CA THR A 349 -28.51 -5.41 21.08
C THR A 349 -28.20 -4.24 20.13
N GLY A 350 -28.28 -4.50 18.82
CA GLY A 350 -28.38 -3.46 17.80
C GLY A 350 -27.43 -3.61 16.61
N CYS A 351 -27.98 -4.10 15.49
CA CYS A 351 -27.57 -3.78 14.11
C CYS A 351 -26.51 -4.65 13.36
N ALA A 352 -25.98 -5.76 13.91
CA ALA A 352 -24.95 -6.57 13.21
C ALA A 352 -25.37 -8.02 12.81
N SER A 353 -26.66 -8.29 12.55
CA SER A 353 -27.19 -9.67 12.63
C SER A 353 -27.38 -10.47 11.33
N SER A 354 -27.40 -9.90 10.12
CA SER A 354 -27.72 -10.68 8.91
C SER A 354 -26.52 -10.94 8.00
N VAL A 355 -25.57 -10.00 7.91
CA VAL A 355 -24.48 -10.12 6.92
C VAL A 355 -23.43 -11.15 7.33
N LEU A 356 -23.13 -11.28 8.61
CA LEU A 356 -22.20 -12.31 9.11
C LEU A 356 -22.66 -13.73 8.76
N GLU A 357 -23.98 -13.98 8.68
CA GLU A 357 -24.53 -15.28 8.28
C GLU A 357 -24.31 -15.59 6.80
N THR A 358 -24.05 -14.57 5.98
CA THR A 358 -23.72 -14.71 4.56
C THR A 358 -22.24 -14.92 4.30
N LEU A 359 -21.39 -14.87 5.33
CA LEU A 359 -19.94 -15.04 5.22
C LEU A 359 -19.48 -16.46 5.56
N THR A 360 -18.36 -16.87 4.98
CA THR A 360 -17.68 -18.11 5.34
C THR A 360 -17.14 -18.07 6.77
N ASP A 361 -16.75 -19.24 7.27
CA ASP A 361 -15.79 -19.31 8.37
C ASP A 361 -14.43 -18.70 7.95
N VAL A 362 -13.57 -18.41 8.93
CA VAL A 362 -12.25 -17.85 8.68
C VAL A 362 -11.28 -18.96 8.35
N PHE A 363 -10.71 -18.92 7.15
CA PHE A 363 -9.64 -19.84 6.77
C PHE A 363 -8.30 -19.24 7.18
N PHE A 364 -7.58 -19.91 8.09
CA PHE A 364 -6.32 -19.46 8.66
C PHE A 364 -5.14 -20.31 8.21
N VAL A 365 -4.07 -19.65 7.78
CA VAL A 365 -2.79 -20.26 7.46
C VAL A 365 -1.76 -19.74 8.46
N SER A 366 -1.31 -20.66 9.30
CA SER A 366 -0.45 -20.37 10.47
C SER A 366 0.96 -19.90 10.11
N GLN A 367 1.44 -20.24 8.91
CA GLN A 367 2.74 -19.82 8.43
C GLN A 367 2.75 -19.77 6.91
N ILE A 368 3.20 -18.65 6.36
CA ILE A 368 3.58 -18.53 4.94
C ILE A 368 4.98 -17.92 4.85
N PRO A 369 5.77 -18.22 3.79
CA PRO A 369 7.10 -17.65 3.62
C PRO A 369 7.06 -16.12 3.67
N VAL A 370 7.97 -15.50 4.43
CA VAL A 370 8.01 -14.04 4.62
C VAL A 370 8.13 -13.30 3.27
N LYS A 371 8.83 -13.93 2.30
CA LYS A 371 8.96 -13.44 0.91
C LYS A 371 7.64 -13.28 0.18
N TYR A 372 6.58 -13.99 0.59
CA TYR A 372 5.23 -13.86 0.03
C TYR A 372 4.51 -12.63 0.60
N SER A 373 5.04 -11.45 0.28
CA SER A 373 4.36 -10.18 0.51
C SER A 373 3.10 -10.06 -0.36
N ARG A 374 2.26 -9.03 -0.12
CA ARG A 374 1.13 -8.72 -1.00
C ARG A 374 1.56 -8.60 -2.47
N LYS A 375 2.72 -7.99 -2.75
CA LYS A 375 3.29 -7.85 -4.12
C LYS A 375 3.55 -9.21 -4.79
N VAL A 376 3.75 -10.29 -4.02
CA VAL A 376 4.00 -11.64 -4.55
C VAL A 376 2.75 -12.52 -4.49
N LEU A 377 1.91 -12.36 -3.46
CA LEU A 377 0.67 -13.13 -3.32
C LEU A 377 -0.39 -12.70 -4.31
N GLU A 378 -0.60 -11.39 -4.52
CA GLU A 378 -1.64 -10.90 -5.42
C GLU A 378 -1.50 -11.49 -6.85
N PRO A 379 -0.30 -11.54 -7.47
CA PRO A 379 -0.13 -12.18 -8.77
C PRO A 379 -0.44 -13.68 -8.77
N ARG A 380 -0.19 -14.39 -7.65
CA ARG A 380 -0.55 -15.81 -7.52
C ARG A 380 -2.06 -16.01 -7.42
N PHE A 381 -2.75 -15.16 -6.67
CA PHE A 381 -4.22 -15.13 -6.66
C PHE A 381 -4.76 -14.82 -8.07
N ARG A 382 -4.13 -13.89 -8.79
CA ARG A 382 -4.48 -13.57 -10.19
C ARG A 382 -4.35 -14.77 -11.11
N GLN A 383 -3.24 -15.51 -11.02
CA GLN A 383 -3.02 -16.73 -11.79
C GLN A 383 -4.06 -17.81 -11.49
N TYR A 384 -4.37 -18.02 -10.21
CA TYR A 384 -5.41 -18.95 -9.80
C TYR A 384 -6.77 -18.56 -10.38
N PHE A 385 -7.22 -17.33 -10.17
CA PHE A 385 -8.53 -16.89 -10.65
C PHE A 385 -8.63 -16.86 -12.17
N ALA A 386 -7.57 -16.49 -12.88
CA ALA A 386 -7.52 -16.58 -14.34
C ALA A 386 -7.63 -18.02 -14.86
N SER A 387 -7.19 -19.02 -14.09
CA SER A 387 -7.37 -20.44 -14.45
C SER A 387 -8.81 -20.93 -14.31
N LEU A 388 -9.67 -20.15 -13.65
CA LEU A 388 -11.10 -20.42 -13.48
C LEU A 388 -11.97 -19.66 -14.48
N SER A 389 -11.34 -18.84 -15.33
CA SER A 389 -12.01 -18.21 -16.46
C SER A 389 -12.55 -19.26 -17.40
N ARG A 390 -13.68 -18.97 -18.05
CA ARG A 390 -14.28 -19.91 -19.00
C ARG A 390 -13.33 -20.02 -20.18
N THR A 391 -12.39 -20.97 -20.16
CA THR A 391 -11.83 -21.51 -21.39
C THR A 391 -13.02 -21.97 -22.20
N HIS A 392 -13.27 -21.30 -23.32
CA HIS A 392 -14.27 -21.65 -24.32
C HIS A 392 -14.67 -23.12 -24.21
N ALA A 393 -15.89 -23.36 -23.70
CA ALA A 393 -16.54 -24.63 -23.96
C ALA A 393 -16.56 -24.78 -25.49
N PRO A 394 -16.05 -25.89 -26.05
CA PRO A 394 -16.12 -26.13 -27.50
C PRO A 394 -17.57 -26.16 -27.99
#